data_AF-A0A2R6PPI3-F1
#
_entry.id   AF-A0A2R6PPI3-F1
#
_cell.length_a   1.000
_cell.length_b   1.000
_cell.length_c   1.000
_cell.angle_alpha   90.00
_cell.angle_beta   90.00
_cell.angle_gamma   90.00
#
_symmetry.space_group_name_H-M   'P 1'
#
loop_
_entity.id
_entity.type
_entity.pdbx_description
1 polymer ?
#
loop_
_entity_poly.entity_id
_entity_poly.type
_entity_poly.pdbx_seq_one_letter_code
_entity_poly.pdbx_strand_id
1 'polypeptide(L)'
;MECTSSQAFDSDEDERCLPVESYNQNDFTDDKLSKSVDLYISEDDKITEKYAGNSASSGNAIEPHIGMEFDSRDEAREFYVAYGRRTGFTVRIHHNRRSRINNTVIGQDFVCSKEGFREKKYVCRNDRVLPPPPITREGCPAMLRVALRDGVKWVVTKFVKDHNHSLMSPSKVPWRGSGKNLINEDEKDQRIRELTIELYNERQRCKRRCAAYQEQLHVVLTFVEEHVEHLSRSVQDMVQRIRGLENEPLDGSDWDQ
;
A
#
# COMPACT_ATOMS: atom_id res chain seq x y z
N MET A 1 -26.18 23.04 -10.30
CA MET A 1 -25.66 22.75 -11.64
C MET A 1 -25.86 21.27 -11.86
N GLU A 2 -26.98 20.96 -12.51
CA GLU A 2 -27.47 19.61 -12.79
C GLU A 2 -26.67 19.04 -13.97
N CYS A 3 -26.35 17.75 -13.92
CA CYS A 3 -25.84 17.03 -15.08
C CYS A 3 -26.71 15.79 -15.28
N THR A 4 -27.34 15.76 -16.45
CA THR A 4 -28.40 14.85 -16.88
C THR A 4 -27.86 13.50 -17.34
N SER A 5 -28.70 12.49 -17.13
CA SER A 5 -28.61 11.11 -17.57
C SER A 5 -28.37 10.95 -19.07
N SER A 6 -27.55 9.97 -19.47
CA SER A 6 -27.79 9.15 -20.66
C SER A 6 -27.15 7.77 -20.46
N GLN A 7 -27.96 6.75 -20.69
CA GLN A 7 -27.71 5.33 -20.51
C GLN A 7 -27.54 4.70 -21.90
N ALA A 8 -26.50 3.89 -22.10
CA ALA A 8 -26.44 2.91 -23.19
C ALA A 8 -25.56 1.73 -22.77
N PHE A 9 -26.17 0.54 -22.79
CA PHE A 9 -25.52 -0.77 -22.79
C PHE A 9 -24.93 -1.03 -24.20
N ASP A 10 -23.76 -1.65 -24.28
CA ASP A 10 -23.53 -2.74 -25.25
C ASP A 10 -22.34 -3.63 -24.83
N SER A 11 -22.39 -4.87 -25.30
CA SER A 11 -21.76 -6.07 -24.76
C SER A 11 -20.37 -6.44 -25.33
N ASP A 12 -19.74 -7.37 -24.62
CA ASP A 12 -18.82 -8.45 -25.05
C ASP A 12 -17.33 -8.20 -25.37
N GLU A 13 -16.52 -8.97 -24.61
CA GLU A 13 -15.36 -9.79 -25.01
C GLU A 13 -14.31 -9.21 -25.99
N ASP A 14 -13.08 -9.02 -25.51
CA ASP A 14 -11.89 -9.48 -26.25
C ASP A 14 -10.63 -9.47 -25.36
N GLU A 15 -10.15 -10.67 -25.06
CA GLU A 15 -8.76 -10.93 -24.70
C GLU A 15 -7.81 -10.44 -25.79
N ARG A 16 -6.83 -9.59 -25.44
CA ARG A 16 -5.52 -9.59 -26.13
C ARG A 16 -4.41 -9.23 -25.15
N CYS A 17 -3.71 -10.27 -24.70
CA CYS A 17 -2.37 -10.20 -24.14
C CYS A 17 -1.32 -9.99 -25.25
N LEU A 18 -0.12 -9.56 -24.82
CA LEU A 18 1.20 -9.49 -25.49
C LEU A 18 1.61 -8.10 -26.04
N PRO A 19 2.93 -7.75 -26.10
CA PRO A 19 4.13 -8.57 -25.87
C PRO A 19 5.15 -8.02 -24.86
N VAL A 20 6.06 -8.93 -24.49
CA VAL A 20 7.30 -8.77 -23.72
C VAL A 20 8.42 -8.14 -24.56
N GLU A 21 9.11 -7.13 -24.03
CA GLU A 21 10.49 -6.76 -24.42
C GLU A 21 11.26 -6.53 -23.11
N SER A 22 12.10 -7.46 -22.65
CA SER A 22 13.49 -7.78 -23.03
C SER A 22 14.57 -6.87 -22.40
N TYR A 23 15.43 -7.53 -21.61
CA TYR A 23 16.78 -7.22 -21.13
C TYR A 23 17.04 -5.95 -20.27
N ASN A 24 17.44 -6.17 -19.02
CA ASN A 24 18.87 -6.04 -18.70
C ASN A 24 19.24 -6.86 -17.45
N GLN A 25 20.03 -7.89 -17.73
CA GLN A 25 20.90 -8.62 -16.83
C GLN A 25 21.86 -7.61 -16.17
N ASN A 26 21.98 -7.63 -14.84
CA ASN A 26 23.25 -7.32 -14.18
C ASN A 26 23.28 -8.10 -12.87
N ASP A 27 23.96 -9.23 -12.96
CA ASP A 27 24.47 -10.06 -11.89
C ASP A 27 25.57 -9.29 -11.15
N PHE A 28 25.48 -9.20 -9.83
CA PHE A 28 26.67 -8.95 -9.01
C PHE A 28 26.52 -9.67 -7.67
N THR A 29 27.51 -10.52 -7.42
CA THR A 29 27.56 -11.55 -6.40
C THR A 29 28.05 -11.03 -5.04
N ASP A 30 27.51 -11.70 -4.02
CA ASP A 30 28.17 -12.16 -2.80
C ASP A 30 28.17 -11.31 -1.50
N ASP A 31 28.08 -12.11 -0.44
CA ASP A 31 28.68 -11.99 0.89
C ASP A 31 27.82 -11.47 2.05
N LYS A 32 27.04 -12.41 2.59
CA LYS A 32 27.27 -13.00 3.93
C LYS A 32 27.58 -12.02 5.07
N LEU A 33 26.59 -11.81 5.95
CA LEU A 33 26.87 -11.81 7.39
C LEU A 33 25.62 -12.16 8.21
N SER A 34 25.46 -13.45 8.46
CA SER A 34 24.73 -13.92 9.63
C SER A 34 25.69 -14.05 10.79
N LYS A 35 25.28 -13.52 11.96
CA LYS A 35 25.39 -14.10 13.31
C LYS A 35 25.69 -13.01 14.34
N SER A 36 24.74 -12.80 15.24
CA SER A 36 24.94 -13.01 16.68
C SER A 36 23.64 -12.62 17.38
N VAL A 37 22.88 -13.65 17.76
CA VAL A 37 21.85 -13.61 18.80
C VAL A 37 22.42 -14.40 19.99
N ASP A 38 21.96 -14.02 21.19
CA ASP A 38 22.08 -14.66 22.51
C ASP A 38 22.90 -13.79 23.49
N LEU A 39 22.53 -13.55 24.75
CA LEU A 39 21.40 -13.86 25.65
C LEU A 39 21.75 -13.08 26.95
N TYR A 40 20.75 -12.64 27.75
CA TYR A 40 20.68 -12.74 29.23
C TYR A 40 19.49 -11.91 29.75
N ILE A 41 18.38 -12.56 30.13
CA ILE A 41 17.93 -12.96 31.50
C ILE A 41 17.35 -11.79 32.33
N SER A 42 16.04 -11.91 32.58
CA SER A 42 15.20 -11.65 33.78
C SER A 42 15.49 -10.42 34.66
N GLU A 43 14.53 -9.71 35.25
CA GLU A 43 13.46 -10.18 36.15
C GLU A 43 12.30 -9.17 36.22
N ASP A 44 11.17 -9.68 36.71
CA ASP A 44 9.92 -8.99 37.00
C ASP A 44 10.08 -7.73 37.86
N ASP A 45 9.28 -6.71 37.57
CA ASP A 45 8.76 -5.88 38.67
C ASP A 45 7.36 -5.32 38.41
N LYS A 46 6.56 -5.46 39.46
CA LYS A 46 5.11 -5.27 39.54
C LYS A 46 4.83 -3.86 40.05
N ILE A 47 4.26 -2.96 39.24
CA ILE A 47 3.81 -1.65 39.72
C ILE A 47 2.37 -1.34 39.27
N THR A 48 1.45 -1.76 40.14
CA THR A 48 0.41 -0.95 40.80
C THR A 48 -0.15 0.26 40.03
N GLU A 49 -1.44 0.13 39.66
CA GLU A 49 -2.40 1.23 39.58
C GLU A 49 -2.14 2.29 40.66
N LYS A 50 -1.96 3.56 40.30
CA LYS A 50 -2.62 4.85 40.71
C LYS A 50 -1.87 5.91 39.87
N TYR A 51 -2.48 6.82 39.12
CA TYR A 51 -3.19 7.99 39.63
C TYR A 51 -4.23 8.46 38.60
N ALA A 52 -5.50 8.21 38.88
CA ALA A 52 -6.54 9.18 38.56
C ALA A 52 -6.40 10.32 39.58
N GLY A 53 -5.65 11.35 39.20
CA GLY A 53 -5.42 12.55 40.01
C GLY A 53 -5.97 13.77 39.29
N ASN A 54 -7.21 14.13 39.62
CA ASN A 54 -7.74 15.47 39.40
C ASN A 54 -6.79 16.48 40.07
N SER A 55 -6.12 17.32 39.27
CA SER A 55 -5.58 18.59 39.74
C SER A 55 -6.26 19.70 38.95
N ALA A 56 -7.36 20.20 39.51
CA ALA A 56 -7.79 21.55 39.26
C ALA A 56 -6.68 22.50 39.76
N SER A 57 -5.81 22.94 38.86
CA SER A 57 -4.99 24.13 39.06
C SER A 57 -5.48 25.18 38.08
N SER A 58 -6.31 26.09 38.58
CA SER A 58 -6.50 27.38 37.92
C SER A 58 -5.24 28.20 38.17
N GLY A 59 -4.33 28.21 37.20
CA GLY A 59 -3.07 28.94 37.29
C GLY A 59 -2.26 28.80 36.00
N ASN A 60 -2.68 29.53 34.96
CA ASN A 60 -2.06 29.64 33.64
C ASN A 60 -2.06 28.36 32.80
N ALA A 61 -3.08 28.24 31.95
CA ALA A 61 -3.05 27.31 30.82
C ALA A 61 -1.81 27.59 29.96
N ILE A 62 -0.78 26.75 30.07
CA ILE A 62 0.46 26.91 29.30
C ILE A 62 0.12 26.86 27.82
N GLU A 63 0.43 27.96 27.13
CA GLU A 63 0.30 28.09 25.69
C GLU A 63 1.51 27.43 25.01
N PRO A 64 1.29 26.62 23.94
CA PRO A 64 2.39 26.07 23.16
C PRO A 64 3.29 27.20 22.65
N HIS A 65 4.60 27.05 22.81
CA HIS A 65 5.58 27.98 22.26
C HIS A 65 6.71 27.24 21.56
N ILE A 66 7.38 27.96 20.66
CA ILE A 66 8.54 27.42 19.95
C ILE A 66 9.66 27.21 20.97
N GLY A 67 10.30 26.04 20.92
CA GLY A 67 11.35 25.64 21.87
C GLY A 67 10.87 24.77 23.03
N MET A 68 9.56 24.53 23.20
CA MET A 68 9.09 23.53 24.17
C MET A 68 9.63 22.15 23.84
N GLU A 69 10.12 21.44 24.85
CA GLU A 69 10.67 20.09 24.74
C GLU A 69 9.71 19.07 25.35
N PHE A 70 9.68 17.87 24.76
CA PHE A 70 8.93 16.71 25.23
C PHE A 70 9.82 15.47 25.15
N ASP A 71 9.59 14.51 26.02
CA ASP A 71 10.34 13.25 26.04
C ASP A 71 9.84 12.30 24.95
N SER A 72 8.57 12.44 24.54
CA SER A 72 7.98 11.64 23.47
C SER A 72 7.10 12.45 22.51
N ARG A 73 6.95 11.91 21.30
CA ARG A 73 5.96 12.41 20.33
C ARG A 73 4.54 12.36 20.89
N ASP A 74 4.21 11.32 21.63
CA ASP A 74 2.87 11.10 22.17
C ASP A 74 2.56 12.10 23.29
N GLU A 75 3.54 12.44 24.13
CA GLU A 75 3.42 13.52 25.11
C GLU A 75 3.14 14.86 24.42
N ALA A 76 3.90 15.20 23.36
CA ALA A 76 3.66 16.41 22.58
C ALA A 76 2.25 16.42 21.95
N ARG A 77 1.77 15.26 21.51
CA ARG A 77 0.41 15.09 20.97
C ARG A 77 -0.63 15.35 22.05
N GLU A 78 -0.48 14.75 23.23
CA GLU A 78 -1.42 14.89 24.34
C GLU A 78 -1.47 16.33 24.84
N PHE A 79 -0.33 16.99 24.93
CA PHE A 79 -0.23 18.41 25.25
C PHE A 79 -1.03 19.27 24.26
N TYR A 80 -0.85 19.06 22.95
CA TYR A 80 -1.57 19.84 21.95
C TYR A 80 -3.07 19.49 21.88
N VAL A 81 -3.45 18.23 22.13
CA VAL A 81 -4.85 17.81 22.26
C VAL A 81 -5.52 18.51 23.46
N ALA A 82 -4.83 18.59 24.60
CA ALA A 82 -5.31 19.31 25.77
C ALA A 82 -5.43 20.82 25.50
N TYR A 83 -4.46 21.42 24.79
CA TYR A 83 -4.57 22.80 24.31
C TYR A 83 -5.78 22.99 23.38
N GLY A 84 -5.92 22.15 22.36
CA GLY A 84 -7.05 22.23 21.42
C GLY A 84 -8.40 22.14 22.12
N ARG A 85 -8.56 21.25 23.09
CA ARG A 85 -9.80 21.15 23.89
C ARG A 85 -10.12 22.43 24.66
N ARG A 86 -9.12 23.04 25.30
CA ARG A 86 -9.28 24.31 26.02
C ARG A 86 -9.59 25.47 25.09
N THR A 87 -8.99 25.48 23.91
CA THR A 87 -9.17 26.54 22.91
C THR A 87 -10.44 26.35 22.07
N GLY A 88 -10.99 25.13 21.99
CA GLY A 88 -12.26 24.86 21.29
C GLY A 88 -12.13 24.16 19.94
N PHE A 89 -11.06 23.42 19.69
CA PHE A 89 -10.87 22.66 18.46
C PHE A 89 -10.34 21.25 18.71
N THR A 90 -10.56 20.37 17.74
CA THR A 90 -10.02 19.01 17.74
C THR A 90 -8.71 18.96 16.94
N VAL A 91 -7.73 18.23 17.46
CA VAL A 91 -6.42 18.00 16.82
C VAL A 91 -6.45 16.74 15.96
N ARG A 92 -5.77 16.81 14.82
CA ARG A 92 -5.50 15.71 13.89
C ARG A 92 -3.99 15.50 13.75
N ILE A 93 -3.55 14.25 13.62
CA ILE A 93 -2.21 13.90 13.16
C ILE A 93 -2.16 14.14 11.64
N HIS A 94 -1.24 14.98 11.20
CA HIS A 94 -1.00 15.21 9.77
C HIS A 94 0.23 14.42 9.32
N HIS A 95 1.28 15.08 8.86
CA HIS A 95 2.42 14.46 8.21
C HIS A 95 3.53 14.07 9.20
N ASN A 96 4.09 12.87 9.04
CA ASN A 96 5.33 12.44 9.68
C ASN A 96 6.53 12.83 8.80
N ARG A 97 7.55 13.47 9.39
CA ARG A 97 8.82 13.66 8.70
C ARG A 97 9.75 12.52 9.08
N ARG A 98 10.31 11.83 8.09
CA ARG A 98 11.26 10.73 8.27
C ARG A 98 12.67 11.14 7.84
N SER A 99 13.68 10.61 8.51
CA SER A 99 15.08 10.74 8.13
C SER A 99 15.31 10.04 6.79
N ARG A 100 16.11 10.65 5.91
CA ARG A 100 16.48 10.02 4.63
C ARG A 100 17.49 8.88 4.80
N ILE A 101 18.20 8.84 5.92
CA ILE A 101 19.28 7.88 6.17
C ILE A 101 18.69 6.62 6.84
N ASN A 102 18.01 6.80 7.98
CA ASN A 102 17.53 5.69 8.80
C ASN A 102 16.02 5.43 8.67
N ASN A 103 15.30 6.23 7.87
CA ASN A 103 13.83 6.19 7.74
C ASN A 103 13.04 6.31 9.07
N THR A 104 13.72 6.69 10.15
CA THR A 104 13.14 6.96 11.46
C THR A 104 12.38 8.27 11.43
N VAL A 105 11.34 8.37 12.25
CA VAL A 105 10.57 9.60 12.34
C VAL A 105 11.37 10.66 13.11
N ILE A 106 11.63 11.78 12.44
CA ILE A 106 12.32 12.96 12.97
C ILE A 106 11.39 14.14 13.18
N GLY A 107 10.11 14.05 12.80
CA GLY A 107 9.16 15.13 12.97
C GLY A 107 7.69 14.71 12.85
N GLN A 108 6.80 15.50 13.44
CA GLN A 108 5.36 15.33 13.33
C GLN A 108 4.68 16.69 13.26
N ASP A 109 3.68 16.79 12.40
CA ASP A 109 2.78 17.93 12.34
C ASP A 109 1.42 17.55 12.96
N PHE A 110 0.96 18.35 13.92
CA PHE A 110 -0.37 18.30 14.48
C PHE A 110 -1.16 19.51 13.99
N VAL A 111 -2.39 19.29 13.55
CA VAL A 111 -3.18 20.34 12.87
C VAL A 111 -4.60 20.38 13.42
N CYS A 112 -5.30 21.49 13.19
CA CYS A 112 -6.73 21.53 13.44
C CYS A 112 -7.48 20.51 12.55
N SER A 113 -8.57 19.93 13.06
CA SER A 113 -9.47 19.06 12.28
C SER A 113 -9.95 19.69 10.96
N LYS A 114 -10.13 21.02 10.95
CA LYS A 114 -10.55 21.81 9.78
C LYS A 114 -9.40 22.31 8.89
N GLU A 115 -8.16 21.86 9.14
CA GLU A 115 -6.98 22.28 8.37
C GLU A 115 -6.99 21.83 6.90
N GLY A 116 -6.44 22.69 6.04
CA GLY A 116 -6.28 22.44 4.61
C GLY A 116 -7.60 22.39 3.83
N PHE A 117 -7.50 22.03 2.55
CA PHE A 117 -8.65 21.78 1.69
C PHE A 117 -8.59 20.33 1.22
N ARG A 118 -9.76 19.71 1.03
CA ARG A 118 -9.82 18.35 0.47
C ARG A 118 -9.54 18.45 -1.04
N GLU A 119 -8.56 17.70 -1.53
CA GLU A 119 -8.25 17.68 -2.96
C GLU A 119 -9.44 17.20 -3.78
N LYS A 120 -9.63 17.77 -4.98
CA LYS A 120 -10.75 17.48 -5.88
C LYS A 120 -10.89 15.99 -6.21
N LYS A 121 -9.77 15.26 -6.33
CA LYS A 121 -9.75 13.81 -6.57
C LYS A 121 -10.47 12.98 -5.50
N TYR A 122 -10.59 13.52 -4.27
CA TYR A 122 -11.31 12.88 -3.18
C TYR A 122 -12.74 13.42 -2.98
N VAL A 123 -13.15 14.42 -3.75
CA VAL A 123 -14.50 14.98 -3.73
C VAL A 123 -15.31 14.42 -4.89
N CYS A 124 -14.72 14.41 -6.09
CA CYS A 124 -15.34 13.97 -7.34
C CYS A 124 -14.72 12.63 -7.77
N ARG A 125 -15.08 11.55 -7.07
CA ARG A 125 -14.66 10.19 -7.45
C ARG A 125 -15.90 9.47 -8.02
N ASN A 126 -15.87 9.17 -9.32
CA ASN A 126 -17.03 8.64 -10.05
C ASN A 126 -17.36 7.17 -9.75
N ASP A 127 -16.42 6.44 -9.15
CA ASP A 127 -16.51 5.01 -8.81
C ASP A 127 -17.02 4.76 -7.37
N ARG A 128 -17.65 5.76 -6.73
CA ARG A 128 -18.13 5.63 -5.36
C ARG A 128 -19.47 4.94 -5.28
N VAL A 129 -19.52 3.87 -4.49
CA VAL A 129 -20.75 3.18 -4.10
C VAL A 129 -21.54 3.97 -3.04
N LEU A 130 -20.86 4.78 -2.21
CA LEU A 130 -21.47 5.57 -1.14
C LEU A 130 -21.27 7.08 -1.35
N PRO A 131 -22.21 7.92 -0.87
CA PRO A 131 -22.11 9.37 -1.00
C PRO A 131 -20.82 9.92 -0.35
N PRO A 132 -20.26 11.01 -0.90
CA PRO A 132 -19.05 11.62 -0.34
C PRO A 132 -19.30 12.08 1.11
N PRO A 133 -18.38 11.79 2.05
CA PRO A 133 -18.52 12.31 3.40
C PRO A 133 -18.45 13.85 3.39
N PRO A 134 -19.13 14.53 4.33
CA PRO A 134 -19.21 15.99 4.39
C PRO A 134 -17.82 16.64 4.34
N ILE A 135 -17.76 17.79 3.66
CA ILE A 135 -16.53 18.59 3.61
C ILE A 135 -16.40 19.31 4.95
N THR A 136 -15.47 18.86 5.78
CA THR A 136 -15.20 19.45 7.11
C THR A 136 -13.95 20.32 7.14
N ARG A 137 -13.18 20.39 6.04
CA ARG A 137 -11.90 21.12 5.95
C ARG A 137 -12.13 22.48 5.31
N GLU A 138 -11.81 23.53 6.05
CA GLU A 138 -12.08 24.94 5.72
C GLU A 138 -10.79 25.74 5.45
N GLY A 139 -9.62 25.08 5.39
CA GLY A 139 -8.34 25.74 5.16
C GLY A 139 -7.69 26.30 6.42
N CYS A 140 -8.03 25.79 7.61
CA CYS A 140 -7.50 26.31 8.87
C CYS A 140 -5.97 26.22 8.92
N PRO A 141 -5.23 27.31 9.22
CA PRO A 141 -3.76 27.30 9.26
C PRO A 141 -3.19 26.86 10.62
N ALA A 142 -4.02 26.75 11.65
CA ALA A 142 -3.60 26.34 12.99
C ALA A 142 -2.86 24.99 12.98
N MET A 143 -1.61 25.02 13.46
CA MET A 143 -0.72 23.87 13.49
C MET A 143 0.32 23.95 14.61
N LEU A 144 0.74 22.79 15.09
CA LEU A 144 1.90 22.60 15.95
C LEU A 144 2.84 21.61 15.27
N ARG A 145 4.11 21.97 15.16
CA ARG A 145 5.14 21.16 14.53
C ARG A 145 6.21 20.81 15.54
N VAL A 146 6.47 19.51 15.70
CA VAL A 146 7.54 18.99 16.53
C VAL A 146 8.61 18.31 15.69
N ALA A 147 9.86 18.41 16.13
CA ALA A 147 11.00 17.75 15.52
C ALA A 147 11.91 17.15 16.59
N LEU A 148 12.46 15.97 16.31
CA LEU A 148 13.43 15.31 17.17
C LEU A 148 14.77 16.04 17.09
N ARG A 149 15.30 16.47 18.24
CA ARG A 149 16.62 17.06 18.42
C ARG A 149 17.53 16.08 19.13
N ASP A 150 18.75 15.97 18.61
CA ASP A 150 19.82 15.12 19.15
C ASP A 150 19.45 13.65 19.36
N GLY A 151 18.39 13.17 18.71
CA GLY A 151 17.87 11.82 18.85
C GLY A 151 17.14 11.52 20.16
N VAL A 152 17.05 12.49 21.08
CA VAL A 152 16.52 12.27 22.44
C VAL A 152 15.23 13.04 22.69
N LYS A 153 15.16 14.32 22.32
CA LYS A 153 14.05 15.20 22.72
C LYS A 153 13.23 15.71 21.56
N TRP A 154 11.92 15.80 21.75
CA TRP A 154 10.99 16.36 20.78
C TRP A 154 10.77 17.85 21.04
N VAL A 155 11.19 18.70 20.11
CA VAL A 155 11.12 20.16 20.26
C VAL A 155 10.08 20.77 19.33
N VAL A 156 9.26 21.70 19.84
CA VAL A 156 8.35 22.50 19.02
C VAL A 156 9.16 23.45 18.15
N THR A 157 9.04 23.29 16.83
CA THR A 157 9.76 24.11 15.83
C THR A 157 8.87 25.14 15.14
N LYS A 158 7.54 24.92 15.11
CA LYS A 158 6.58 25.88 14.56
C LYS A 158 5.27 25.77 15.32
N PHE A 159 4.69 26.91 15.66
CA PHE A 159 3.37 27.01 16.25
C PHE A 159 2.59 28.12 15.54
N VAL A 160 1.38 27.79 15.09
CA VAL A 160 0.43 28.72 14.49
C VAL A 160 -0.86 28.62 15.29
N LYS A 161 -1.22 29.72 15.94
CA LYS A 161 -2.42 29.84 16.77
C LYS A 161 -3.67 30.17 15.96
N ASP A 162 -3.51 30.89 14.85
CA ASP A 162 -4.64 31.50 14.15
C ASP A 162 -5.57 30.46 13.52
N HIS A 163 -6.87 30.68 13.71
CA HIS A 163 -7.93 29.89 13.11
C HIS A 163 -8.74 30.75 12.16
N ASN A 164 -9.16 30.17 11.04
CA ASN A 164 -10.02 30.84 10.07
C ASN A 164 -11.51 30.52 10.26
N HIS A 165 -11.87 29.88 11.37
CA HIS A 165 -13.23 29.43 11.69
C HIS A 165 -13.54 29.67 13.16
N SER A 166 -14.82 29.77 13.48
CA SER A 166 -15.27 29.87 14.88
C SER A 166 -14.88 28.61 15.65
N LEU A 167 -14.36 28.81 16.86
CA LEU A 167 -14.01 27.75 17.79
C LEU A 167 -15.23 27.30 18.58
N MET A 168 -15.27 26.03 18.95
CA MET A 168 -16.34 25.47 19.79
C MET A 168 -16.13 25.92 21.24
N SER A 169 -17.20 25.90 22.05
CA SER A 169 -17.00 25.99 23.49
C SER A 169 -16.21 24.75 23.98
N PRO A 170 -15.30 24.88 24.96
CA PRO A 170 -14.51 23.74 25.46
C PRO A 170 -15.35 22.53 25.88
N SER A 171 -16.56 22.79 26.41
CA SER A 171 -17.55 21.78 26.79
C SER A 171 -18.15 20.99 25.62
N LYS A 172 -18.08 21.52 24.40
CA LYS A 172 -18.66 20.92 23.18
C LYS A 172 -17.61 20.28 22.28
N VAL A 173 -16.33 20.35 22.63
CA VAL A 173 -15.27 19.71 21.83
C VAL A 173 -15.42 18.20 21.95
N PRO A 174 -15.67 17.47 20.84
CA PRO A 174 -15.83 16.02 20.90
C PRO A 174 -14.57 15.36 21.46
N TRP A 175 -14.76 14.42 22.39
CA TRP A 175 -13.67 13.58 22.89
C TRP A 175 -13.24 12.60 21.80
N ARG A 176 -12.32 13.04 20.96
CA ARG A 176 -11.48 12.18 20.13
C ARG A 176 -10.31 11.75 21.01
N GLY A 177 -10.60 10.88 21.97
CA GLY A 177 -9.61 10.35 22.90
C GLY A 177 -8.45 9.69 22.15
N SER A 178 -7.28 9.69 22.80
CA SER A 178 -6.16 8.82 22.48
C SER A 178 -6.62 7.37 22.63
N GLY A 179 -7.28 6.83 21.60
CA GLY A 179 -7.72 5.45 21.59
C GLY A 179 -6.49 4.56 21.70
N LYS A 180 -6.49 3.67 22.70
CA LYS A 180 -5.43 2.76 23.15
C LYS A 180 -4.95 1.73 22.10
N ASN A 181 -5.10 2.01 20.81
CA ASN A 181 -4.46 1.24 19.74
C ASN A 181 -2.99 1.68 19.65
N LEU A 182 -2.25 1.37 20.72
CA LEU A 182 -0.84 1.67 20.99
C LEU A 182 0.12 0.80 20.16
N ILE A 183 -0.25 0.43 18.93
CA ILE A 183 0.78 0.01 17.98
C ILE A 183 1.32 1.33 17.45
N ASN A 184 2.57 1.65 17.84
CA ASN A 184 3.27 2.84 17.37
C ASN A 184 3.08 2.92 15.84
N GLU A 185 2.73 4.09 15.31
CA GLU A 185 2.57 4.25 13.85
C GLU A 185 3.82 3.74 13.10
N ASP A 186 5.00 3.81 13.73
CA ASP A 186 6.23 3.25 13.21
C ASP A 186 6.30 1.72 13.18
N GLU A 187 5.69 1.05 14.15
CA GLU A 187 5.56 -0.41 14.19
C GLU A 187 4.58 -0.89 13.12
N LYS A 188 3.46 -0.17 12.91
CA LYS A 188 2.57 -0.45 11.78
C LYS A 188 3.30 -0.29 10.46
N ASP A 189 4.05 0.81 10.29
CA ASP A 189 4.82 1.05 9.08
C ASP A 189 5.93 0.02 8.88
N GLN A 190 6.57 -0.45 9.96
CA GLN A 190 7.52 -1.56 9.93
C GLN A 190 6.85 -2.84 9.44
N ARG A 191 5.69 -3.17 10.01
CA ARG A 191 4.93 -4.36 9.61
C ARG A 191 4.46 -4.28 8.16
N ILE A 192 4.04 -3.09 7.70
CA ILE A 192 3.68 -2.85 6.30
C ILE A 192 4.88 -3.12 5.38
N ARG A 193 6.09 -2.64 5.73
CA ARG A 193 7.30 -2.90 4.94
C ARG A 193 7.64 -4.39 4.87
N GLU A 194 7.62 -5.07 6.01
CA GLU A 194 7.86 -6.52 6.08
C GLU A 194 6.91 -7.29 5.19
N LEU A 195 5.60 -7.05 5.34
CA LEU A 195 4.57 -7.69 4.53
C LEU A 195 4.71 -7.34 3.04
N THR A 196 5.15 -6.13 2.71
CA THR A 196 5.39 -5.73 1.31
C THR A 196 6.52 -6.55 0.69
N ILE A 197 7.61 -6.77 1.43
CA ILE A 197 8.74 -7.60 0.99
C ILE A 197 8.30 -9.06 0.85
N GLU A 198 7.50 -9.56 1.79
CA GLU A 198 6.95 -10.91 1.75
C GLU A 198 6.07 -11.13 0.51
N LEU A 199 5.09 -10.25 0.29
CA LEU A 199 4.22 -10.28 -0.89
C LEU A 199 5.01 -10.17 -2.20
N TYR A 200 6.05 -9.34 -2.23
CA TYR A 200 6.94 -9.25 -3.38
C TYR A 200 7.65 -10.59 -3.64
N ASN A 201 8.19 -11.22 -2.61
CA ASN A 201 8.87 -12.51 -2.72
C ASN A 201 7.91 -13.63 -3.14
N GLU A 202 6.70 -13.66 -2.59
CA GLU A 202 5.65 -14.59 -2.99
C GLU A 202 5.25 -14.41 -4.45
N ARG A 203 5.05 -13.17 -4.89
CA ARG A 203 4.78 -12.84 -6.30
C ARG A 203 5.90 -13.36 -7.20
N GLN A 204 7.17 -13.20 -6.81
CA GLN A 204 8.30 -13.71 -7.60
C GLN A 204 8.37 -15.24 -7.63
N ARG A 205 8.00 -15.93 -6.53
CA ARG A 205 7.85 -17.41 -6.54
C ARG A 205 6.73 -17.85 -7.47
N CYS A 206 5.58 -17.19 -7.41
CA CYS A 206 4.45 -17.48 -8.30
C CYS A 206 4.85 -17.31 -9.77
N LYS A 207 5.51 -16.20 -10.13
CA LYS A 207 6.04 -15.99 -11.49
C LYS A 207 6.98 -17.10 -11.95
N ARG A 208 7.94 -17.51 -11.12
CA ARG A 208 8.86 -18.62 -11.46
C ARG A 208 8.13 -19.94 -11.67
N ARG A 209 7.13 -20.25 -10.85
CA ARG A 209 6.29 -21.45 -11.03
C ARG A 209 5.49 -21.40 -12.32
N CYS A 210 4.88 -20.25 -12.63
CA CYS A 210 4.15 -20.06 -13.88
C CYS A 210 5.06 -20.25 -15.11
N ALA A 211 6.27 -19.68 -15.10
CA ALA A 211 7.23 -19.87 -16.18
C ALA A 211 7.59 -21.36 -16.37
N ALA A 212 7.86 -22.08 -15.29
CA ALA A 212 8.16 -23.52 -15.36
C ALA A 212 6.99 -24.34 -15.92
N TYR A 213 5.74 -24.04 -15.53
CA TYR A 213 4.57 -24.72 -16.10
C TYR A 213 4.36 -24.37 -17.57
N GLN A 214 4.61 -23.12 -17.96
CA GLN A 214 4.55 -22.71 -19.37
C GLN A 214 5.59 -23.45 -20.22
N GLU A 215 6.83 -23.60 -19.73
CA GLU A 215 7.86 -24.39 -20.40
C GLU A 215 7.47 -25.86 -20.54
N GLN A 216 6.93 -26.47 -19.46
CA GLN A 216 6.45 -27.85 -19.49
C GLN A 216 5.32 -28.05 -20.52
N LEU A 217 4.35 -27.13 -20.55
CA LEU A 217 3.26 -27.17 -21.52
C LEU A 217 3.76 -26.99 -22.95
N HIS A 218 4.70 -26.07 -23.17
CA HIS A 218 5.29 -25.84 -24.48
C HIS A 218 5.95 -27.11 -25.02
N VAL A 219 6.73 -27.84 -24.20
CA VAL A 219 7.37 -29.10 -24.61
C VAL A 219 6.34 -30.15 -25.03
N VAL A 220 5.24 -30.28 -24.30
CA VAL A 220 4.18 -31.24 -24.62
C VAL A 220 3.45 -30.85 -25.90
N LEU A 221 3.12 -29.56 -26.07
CA LEU A 221 2.45 -29.06 -27.26
C LEU A 221 3.29 -29.27 -28.52
N THR A 222 4.59 -28.94 -28.46
CA THR A 222 5.50 -29.16 -29.60
C THR A 222 5.60 -30.64 -29.97
N PHE A 223 5.62 -31.54 -28.97
CA PHE A 223 5.63 -32.98 -29.24
C PHE A 223 4.36 -33.46 -29.94
N VAL A 224 3.19 -32.95 -29.52
CA VAL A 224 1.92 -33.29 -30.16
C VAL A 224 1.86 -32.76 -31.60
N GLU A 225 2.32 -31.53 -31.84
CA GLU A 225 2.40 -30.93 -33.17
C GLU A 225 3.27 -31.76 -34.12
N GLU A 226 4.48 -32.14 -33.68
CA GLU A 226 5.39 -33.00 -34.45
C GLU A 226 4.75 -34.35 -34.78
N HIS A 227 4.04 -34.96 -33.82
CA HIS A 227 3.37 -36.23 -34.04
C HIS A 227 2.21 -36.13 -35.05
N VAL A 228 1.44 -35.04 -35.01
CA VAL A 228 0.38 -34.76 -35.98
C VAL A 228 0.95 -34.58 -37.38
N GLU A 229 2.05 -33.83 -37.52
CA GLU A 229 2.72 -33.67 -38.81
C GLU A 229 3.28 -34.99 -39.35
N HIS A 230 3.84 -35.84 -38.49
CA HIS A 230 4.33 -37.16 -38.89
C HIS A 230 3.20 -38.06 -39.39
N LEU A 231 2.07 -38.12 -38.66
CA LEU A 231 0.91 -38.89 -39.09
C LEU A 231 0.32 -38.37 -40.41
N SER A 232 0.21 -37.04 -40.57
CA SER A 232 -0.27 -36.41 -41.80
C SER A 232 0.58 -36.82 -43.01
N ARG A 233 1.92 -36.77 -42.86
CA ARG A 233 2.86 -37.22 -43.90
C ARG A 233 2.69 -38.70 -44.23
N SER A 234 2.59 -39.56 -43.21
CA SER A 234 2.41 -41.01 -43.42
C SER A 234 1.10 -41.34 -44.16
N VAL A 235 0.00 -40.66 -43.81
CA VAL A 235 -1.28 -40.80 -44.50
C VAL A 235 -1.19 -40.32 -45.94
N GLN A 236 -0.55 -39.18 -46.19
CA GLN A 236 -0.32 -38.68 -47.55
C GLN A 236 0.49 -39.67 -48.40
N ASP A 237 1.56 -40.25 -47.86
CA ASP A 237 2.36 -41.28 -48.55
C ASP A 237 1.55 -42.54 -48.86
N MET A 238 0.67 -42.98 -47.95
CA MET A 238 -0.24 -44.11 -48.19
C MET A 238 -1.24 -43.79 -49.31
N VAL A 239 -1.85 -42.60 -49.26
CA VAL A 239 -2.79 -42.14 -50.31
C VAL A 239 -2.09 -42.03 -51.67
N GLN A 240 -0.86 -41.52 -51.72
CA GLN A 240 -0.08 -41.45 -52.95
C GLN A 240 0.25 -42.84 -53.51
N ARG A 241 0.62 -43.80 -52.65
CA ARG A 241 0.85 -45.19 -53.05
C ARG A 241 -0.41 -45.87 -53.61
N ILE A 242 -1.55 -45.70 -52.94
CA ILE A 242 -2.85 -46.24 -53.41
C ILE A 242 -3.20 -45.63 -54.78
N ARG A 243 -3.09 -44.30 -54.91
CA ARG A 243 -3.31 -43.61 -56.19
C ARG A 243 -2.36 -44.11 -57.28
N GLY A 244 -1.11 -44.44 -56.95
CA GLY A 244 -0.17 -45.04 -57.90
C GLY A 244 -0.63 -46.39 -58.44
N LEU A 245 -1.20 -47.24 -57.58
CA LEU A 245 -1.76 -48.54 -57.95
C LEU A 245 -3.05 -48.42 -58.75
N GLU A 246 -3.93 -47.46 -58.42
CA GLU A 246 -5.19 -47.22 -59.15
C GLU A 246 -4.97 -46.70 -60.58
N ASN A 247 -3.82 -46.06 -60.84
CA ASN A 247 -3.47 -45.52 -62.16
C ASN A 247 -2.55 -46.45 -62.97
N GLU A 248 -2.25 -47.67 -62.48
CA GLU A 248 -1.57 -48.69 -63.26
C GLU A 248 -2.57 -49.25 -64.29
N PRO A 249 -2.33 -49.14 -65.61
CA PRO A 249 -3.26 -49.64 -66.60
C PRO A 249 -3.37 -51.16 -66.44
N LEU A 250 -4.58 -51.67 -66.27
CA LEU A 250 -4.88 -53.07 -66.52
C LEU A 250 -4.51 -53.33 -67.98
N ASP A 251 -3.33 -53.88 -68.23
CA ASP A 251 -2.99 -54.52 -69.49
C ASP A 251 -4.00 -55.64 -69.66
N GLY A 252 -5.05 -55.34 -70.42
CA GLY A 252 -6.07 -56.29 -70.81
C GLY A 252 -5.38 -57.34 -71.64
N SER A 253 -5.00 -58.44 -70.99
CA SER A 253 -4.60 -59.67 -71.65
C SER A 253 -5.75 -60.07 -72.57
N ASP A 254 -5.54 -59.79 -73.85
CA ASP A 254 -6.25 -60.31 -75.01
C ASP A 254 -6.28 -61.84 -74.90
N TRP A 255 -7.43 -62.36 -74.47
CA TRP A 255 -7.79 -63.77 -74.58
C TRP A 255 -9.02 -63.85 -75.49
N ASP A 256 -8.84 -63.59 -76.77
CA ASP A 256 -9.76 -64.09 -77.80
C ASP A 256 -9.00 -64.92 -78.85
N GLN A 257 -9.70 -65.97 -79.28
CA GLN A 257 -9.27 -67.15 -80.04
C GLN A 257 -8.80 -66.90 -81.47
#